data_AF-A0A4Y2U0C4-F1
#
_entry.id   AF-A0A4Y2U0C4-F1
#
_cell.length_a   1.000
_cell.length_b   1.000
_cell.length_c   1.000
_cell.angle_alpha   90.00
_cell.angle_beta   90.00
_cell.angle_gamma   90.00
#
_symmetry.space_group_name_H-M   'P 1'
#
loop_
_entity.id
_entity.type
_entity.pdbx_description
1 polymer ?
#
loop_
_entity_poly.entity_id
_entity_poly.type
_entity_poly.pdbx_seq_one_letter_code
_entity_poly.pdbx_strand_id
1 'polypeptide(L)'
;MSANAVDSRIFSRYMPSLLHFSLVKVGVLLLQDLDYATLFHAWKRIQQGELIPLHKNCEDHSLDLMVFWRRRMRNATRVPWARAALAYLGRFPEFLMPRFSSSFLFLLPEERKKFLEALNYAEDDDLQVCAHAMSKEEEEHMLLNNWWYPVKLLRSYLDWPFRSLFIQTAEKLWNRIDHYSFFHLLGCIFWKPLDENFNYWELFENFWKKSPNNFKEKVRESPCMSKDIEFWYKVIRSEKTARFEKQRKKRNC
;
A
#
# COMPACT_ATOMS: atom_id res chain seq x y z
N MET A 1 -11.93 9.35 -37.48
CA MET A 1 -10.98 8.33 -36.98
C MET A 1 -9.81 9.05 -36.34
N SER A 2 -9.75 9.17 -35.01
CA SER A 2 -8.56 9.62 -34.30
C SER A 2 -8.07 8.48 -33.42
N ALA A 3 -6.81 8.11 -33.60
CA ALA A 3 -6.16 6.98 -32.98
C ALA A 3 -6.14 7.10 -31.45
N ASN A 4 -6.44 5.98 -30.80
CA ASN A 4 -6.23 5.74 -29.39
C ASN A 4 -4.76 6.03 -29.02
N ALA A 5 -4.52 7.08 -28.24
CA ALA A 5 -3.32 7.15 -27.43
C ALA A 5 -3.44 6.04 -26.38
N VAL A 6 -2.73 4.93 -26.61
CA VAL A 6 -2.55 3.86 -25.63
C VAL A 6 -1.97 4.51 -24.37
N ASP A 7 -2.76 4.50 -23.30
CA ASP A 7 -2.34 5.02 -21.99
C ASP A 7 -1.12 4.21 -21.52
N SER A 8 0.06 4.79 -21.72
CA SER A 8 1.36 4.15 -21.47
C SER A 8 1.71 4.06 -19.98
N ARG A 9 0.79 4.46 -19.08
CA ARG A 9 0.99 4.38 -17.64
C ARG A 9 0.70 2.96 -17.14
N ILE A 10 1.51 2.51 -16.19
CA ILE A 10 1.28 1.21 -15.54
C ILE A 10 -0.01 1.30 -14.69
N PHE A 11 -0.30 2.48 -14.13
CA PHE A 11 -1.44 2.77 -13.26
C PHE A 11 -2.76 3.07 -13.99
N SER A 12 -3.88 2.58 -13.45
CA SER A 12 -5.22 3.12 -13.72
C SER A 12 -5.72 3.93 -12.52
N ARG A 13 -6.18 5.17 -12.74
CA ARG A 13 -6.75 6.01 -11.67
C ARG A 13 -8.13 5.48 -11.25
N TYR A 14 -8.25 5.00 -10.02
CA TYR A 14 -9.56 4.79 -9.40
C TYR A 14 -10.09 6.13 -8.87
N MET A 15 -11.29 6.57 -9.29
CA MET A 15 -11.97 7.75 -8.74
C MET A 15 -13.13 7.34 -7.83
N PRO A 16 -13.05 7.56 -6.51
CA PRO A 16 -14.16 7.33 -5.58
C PRO A 16 -15.23 8.44 -5.65
N SER A 17 -16.42 8.20 -5.09
CA SER A 17 -17.55 9.15 -5.08
C SER A 17 -17.33 10.36 -4.15
N LEU A 18 -18.04 11.47 -4.39
CA LEU A 18 -17.91 12.73 -3.64
C LEU A 18 -18.20 12.63 -2.13
N LEU A 19 -19.10 11.72 -1.73
CA LEU A 19 -19.38 11.45 -0.32
C LEU A 19 -18.21 10.72 0.35
N HIS A 20 -17.58 9.81 -0.39
CA HIS A 20 -16.33 9.15 0.01
C HIS A 20 -15.23 10.19 0.16
N PHE A 21 -15.06 11.10 -0.81
CA PHE A 21 -14.12 12.23 -0.71
C PHE A 21 -14.35 13.11 0.51
N SER A 22 -15.59 13.32 0.98
CA SER A 22 -15.87 14.24 2.10
C SER A 22 -15.49 13.64 3.45
N LEU A 23 -15.83 12.37 3.68
CA LEU A 23 -15.44 11.59 4.87
C LEU A 23 -13.94 11.25 4.86
N VAL A 24 -13.41 10.92 3.69
CA VAL A 24 -11.97 10.70 3.47
C VAL A 24 -11.21 12.01 3.60
N LYS A 25 -11.67 13.18 3.17
CA LYS A 25 -10.85 14.41 3.26
C LYS A 25 -10.62 14.89 4.70
N VAL A 26 -11.60 14.71 5.59
CA VAL A 26 -11.43 15.04 7.02
C VAL A 26 -10.81 13.86 7.78
N GLY A 27 -11.23 12.62 7.47
CA GLY A 27 -10.70 11.41 8.09
C GLY A 27 -9.26 11.07 7.67
N VAL A 28 -8.88 11.30 6.41
CA VAL A 28 -7.52 11.08 5.87
C VAL A 28 -6.54 12.12 6.36
N LEU A 29 -6.93 13.39 6.54
CA LEU A 29 -6.03 14.34 7.20
C LEU A 29 -5.73 13.92 8.65
N LEU A 30 -6.66 13.23 9.32
CA LEU A 30 -6.46 12.70 10.66
C LEU A 30 -5.77 11.33 10.69
N LEU A 31 -6.03 10.46 9.70
CA LEU A 31 -5.41 9.14 9.49
C LEU A 31 -4.03 9.23 8.82
N GLN A 32 -3.68 10.35 8.20
CA GLN A 32 -2.35 10.63 7.65
C GLN A 32 -1.30 10.82 8.74
N ASP A 33 -1.72 11.16 9.96
CA ASP A 33 -0.82 11.48 11.06
C ASP A 33 -0.96 10.52 12.26
N LEU A 34 -2.03 9.72 12.35
CA LEU A 34 -2.35 8.85 13.49
C LEU A 34 -2.91 7.50 13.03
N ASP A 35 -2.56 6.41 13.71
CA ASP A 35 -3.16 5.10 13.45
C ASP A 35 -4.65 5.06 13.86
N TYR A 36 -5.37 4.08 13.30
CA TYR A 36 -6.80 3.92 13.52
C TYR A 36 -7.17 3.68 15.01
N ALA A 37 -6.34 2.95 15.76
CA ALA A 37 -6.60 2.65 17.17
C ALA A 37 -6.52 3.93 18.01
N THR A 38 -5.55 4.79 17.73
CA THR A 38 -5.32 6.07 18.39
C THR A 38 -6.47 7.04 18.14
N LEU A 39 -6.96 7.11 16.89
CA LEU A 39 -8.13 7.92 16.55
C LEU A 39 -9.42 7.38 17.17
N PHE A 40 -9.60 6.06 17.21
CA PHE A 40 -10.76 5.42 17.83
C PHE A 40 -10.82 5.68 19.34
N HIS A 41 -9.68 5.63 20.03
CA HIS A 41 -9.59 5.96 21.45
C HIS A 41 -9.83 7.44 21.73
N ALA A 42 -9.25 8.34 20.91
CA ALA A 42 -9.49 9.77 21.03
C ALA A 42 -10.97 10.13 20.83
N TRP A 43 -11.62 9.52 19.84
CA TRP A 43 -13.05 9.70 19.57
C TRP A 43 -13.94 9.24 20.72
N LYS A 44 -13.68 8.04 21.29
CA LYS A 44 -14.43 7.53 22.45
C LYS A 44 -14.37 8.46 23.66
N ARG A 45 -13.20 9.06 23.92
CA ARG A 45 -12.98 9.95 25.07
C ARG A 45 -13.64 11.31 24.90
N ILE A 46 -13.70 11.83 23.67
CA ILE A 46 -14.45 13.04 23.33
C ILE A 46 -15.96 12.82 23.53
N GLN A 47 -16.48 11.65 23.11
CA GLN A 47 -17.89 11.30 23.36
C GLN A 47 -18.22 11.17 24.86
N GLN A 48 -17.23 10.89 25.70
CA GLN A 48 -17.33 10.81 27.15
C GLN A 48 -17.10 12.14 27.86
N GLY A 49 -16.78 13.22 27.12
CA GLY A 49 -16.60 14.57 27.67
C GLY A 49 -15.28 14.78 28.43
N GLU A 50 -14.28 13.90 28.26
CA GLU A 50 -12.99 14.03 28.93
C GLU A 50 -12.07 15.03 28.20
N LEU A 51 -11.64 16.10 28.88
CA LEU A 51 -10.59 17.00 28.39
C LEU A 51 -9.21 16.40 28.68
N ILE A 52 -8.32 16.38 27.69
CA ILE A 52 -6.95 15.86 27.82
C ILE A 52 -6.12 16.80 28.71
N PRO A 53 -5.62 16.36 29.87
CA PRO A 53 -4.65 17.13 30.64
C PRO A 53 -3.29 17.07 29.93
N LEU A 54 -2.63 18.22 29.79
CA LEU A 54 -1.22 18.32 29.40
C LEU A 54 -0.34 17.73 30.52
N HIS A 55 -0.22 16.40 30.58
CA HIS A 55 0.75 15.78 31.46
C HIS A 55 2.08 15.63 30.73
N LYS A 56 3.11 16.32 31.25
CA LYS A 56 4.52 15.99 30.99
C LYS A 56 4.76 14.55 31.47
N ASN A 57 5.52 13.79 30.69
CA ASN A 57 5.98 12.41 30.97
C ASN A 57 5.15 11.30 30.32
N CYS A 58 4.62 11.51 29.11
CA CYS A 58 4.48 10.39 28.19
C CYS A 58 5.60 10.54 27.16
N GLU A 59 6.48 9.52 27.06
CA GLU A 59 7.40 9.34 25.93
C GLU A 59 6.59 8.98 24.67
N ASP A 60 5.60 9.81 24.37
CA ASP A 60 4.66 9.61 23.30
C ASP A 60 5.07 10.54 22.17
N HIS A 61 5.90 10.01 21.26
CA HIS A 61 6.43 10.71 20.11
C HIS A 61 5.33 11.28 19.19
N SER A 62 4.09 10.79 19.32
CA SER A 62 2.90 11.37 18.71
C SER A 62 2.61 12.80 19.20
N LEU A 63 2.90 13.08 20.48
CA LEU A 63 2.76 14.40 21.10
C LEU A 63 3.80 15.38 20.56
N ASP A 64 5.03 14.91 20.30
CA ASP A 64 6.09 15.71 19.69
C ASP A 64 5.78 16.08 18.24
N LEU A 65 5.23 15.13 17.46
CA LEU A 65 4.71 15.40 16.11
C LEU A 65 3.59 16.44 16.17
N MET A 66 2.62 16.27 17.07
CA MET A 66 1.51 17.23 17.23
C MET A 66 1.98 18.61 17.68
N VAL A 67 2.96 18.71 18.60
CA VAL A 67 3.54 19.99 19.04
C VAL A 67 4.34 20.65 17.92
N PHE A 68 5.09 19.87 17.14
CA PHE A 68 5.81 20.32 15.95
C PHE A 68 4.85 20.92 14.92
N TRP A 69 3.81 20.18 14.52
CA TRP A 69 2.82 20.63 13.54
C TRP A 69 1.96 21.79 14.05
N ARG A 70 1.55 21.79 15.33
CA ARG A 70 0.79 22.89 15.96
C ARG A 70 1.60 24.19 16.03
N ARG A 71 2.90 24.12 16.40
CA ARG A 71 3.79 25.30 16.38
C ARG A 71 4.04 25.78 14.94
N ARG A 72 4.06 24.87 13.96
CA ARG A 72 4.32 25.18 12.55
C ARG A 72 3.14 25.75 11.78
N MET A 73 1.91 25.28 12.01
CA MET A 73 0.69 25.87 11.44
C MET A 73 0.46 27.32 11.90
N ARG A 74 0.95 27.68 13.10
CA ARG A 74 0.93 29.06 13.59
C ARG A 74 1.93 30.00 12.89
N ASN A 75 2.91 29.47 12.14
CA ASN A 75 4.02 30.22 11.55
C ASN A 75 4.09 30.13 10.00
N ALA A 76 2.99 29.70 9.35
CA ALA A 76 2.95 29.12 8.01
C ALA A 76 3.30 30.01 6.79
N THR A 77 3.84 31.22 6.94
CA THR A 77 4.11 32.11 5.79
C THR A 77 5.57 32.26 5.38
N ARG A 78 6.55 31.65 6.09
CA ARG A 78 7.98 31.99 5.88
C ARG A 78 8.98 30.82 5.75
N VAL A 79 8.55 29.56 5.74
CA VAL A 79 9.49 28.42 5.78
C VAL A 79 9.55 27.71 4.42
N PRO A 80 10.73 27.55 3.81
CA PRO A 80 10.94 26.66 2.66
C PRO A 80 10.77 25.20 3.10
N TRP A 81 9.57 24.66 2.87
CA TRP A 81 9.10 23.36 3.38
C TRP A 81 10.06 22.21 3.10
N ALA A 82 10.66 22.15 1.92
CA ALA A 82 11.56 21.07 1.54
C ALA A 82 12.87 21.01 2.34
N ARG A 83 13.48 22.16 2.64
CA ARG A 83 14.70 22.19 3.48
C ARG A 83 14.39 21.75 4.90
N ALA A 84 13.21 22.09 5.40
CA ALA A 84 12.76 21.70 6.73
C ALA A 84 12.38 20.22 6.81
N ALA A 85 11.77 19.65 5.77
CA ALA A 85 11.49 18.22 5.65
C ALA A 85 12.79 17.40 5.55
N LEU A 86 13.73 17.83 4.71
CA LEU A 86 15.05 17.19 4.59
C LEU A 86 15.84 17.22 5.91
N ALA A 87 15.81 18.34 6.64
CA ALA A 87 16.48 18.45 7.94
C ALA A 87 15.81 17.61 9.04
N TYR A 88 14.50 17.39 8.95
CA TYR A 88 13.75 16.54 9.87
C TYR A 88 14.05 15.07 9.61
N LEU A 89 13.94 14.61 8.36
CA LEU A 89 14.20 13.22 7.99
C LEU A 89 15.67 12.82 8.16
N GLY A 90 16.61 13.74 7.92
CA GLY A 90 18.03 13.48 8.17
C GLY A 90 18.41 13.27 9.64
N ARG A 91 17.46 13.41 10.58
CA ARG A 91 17.66 13.22 12.03
C ARG A 91 16.89 12.04 12.61
N PHE A 92 16.03 11.38 11.85
CA PHE A 92 15.21 10.29 12.38
C PHE A 92 15.91 8.93 12.21
N PRO A 93 15.91 8.08 13.25
CA PRO A 93 16.23 6.68 13.08
C PRO A 93 15.22 6.04 12.12
N GLU A 94 15.68 5.04 11.37
CA GLU A 94 14.97 4.30 10.31
C GLU A 94 13.56 3.77 10.70
N PHE A 95 13.21 3.83 11.99
CA PHE A 95 12.03 3.20 12.58
C PHE A 95 10.86 4.14 12.93
N LEU A 96 11.01 5.47 12.79
CA LEU A 96 9.96 6.44 13.14
C LEU A 96 9.79 7.52 12.06
N MET A 97 9.76 7.11 10.80
CA MET A 97 9.51 8.03 9.69
C MET A 97 8.04 8.50 9.74
N PRO A 98 7.76 9.82 9.74
CA PRO A 98 6.39 10.30 9.52
C PRO A 98 5.90 9.83 8.14
N ARG A 99 4.59 9.70 7.97
CA ARG A 99 3.99 9.30 6.68
C ARG A 99 4.51 10.19 5.56
N PHE A 100 5.16 9.60 4.57
CA PHE A 100 5.75 10.28 3.43
C PHE A 100 4.71 11.08 2.66
N SER A 101 3.49 10.56 2.52
CA SER A 101 2.38 11.23 1.83
C SER A 101 2.03 12.61 2.39
N SER A 102 2.24 12.85 3.68
CA SER A 102 2.03 14.16 4.32
C SER A 102 2.91 15.27 3.73
N SER A 103 4.08 14.91 3.22
CA SER A 103 5.10 15.85 2.74
C SER A 103 5.34 15.70 1.24
N PHE A 104 5.33 14.47 0.72
CA PHE A 104 5.67 14.13 -0.67
C PHE A 104 4.82 14.90 -1.70
N LEU A 105 3.55 15.15 -1.37
CA LEU A 105 2.62 15.90 -2.23
C LEU A 105 2.94 17.40 -2.36
N PHE A 106 3.71 17.95 -1.42
CA PHE A 106 4.04 19.38 -1.36
C PHE A 106 5.47 19.69 -1.80
N LEU A 107 6.27 18.67 -2.12
CA LEU A 107 7.64 18.80 -2.58
C LEU A 107 7.69 19.02 -4.09
N LEU A 108 8.63 19.85 -4.54
CA LEU A 108 8.97 19.97 -5.96
C LEU A 108 9.64 18.68 -6.47
N PRO A 109 9.54 18.33 -7.75
CA PRO A 109 10.15 17.11 -8.30
C PRO A 109 11.64 16.94 -7.97
N GLU A 110 12.42 18.04 -8.00
CA GLU A 110 13.85 18.03 -7.68
C GLU A 110 14.12 17.69 -6.21
N GLU A 111 13.17 18.04 -5.34
CA GLU A 111 13.23 17.80 -3.91
C GLU A 111 12.80 16.36 -3.61
N ARG A 112 11.76 15.86 -4.30
CA ARG A 112 11.25 14.48 -4.17
C ARG A 112 12.29 13.43 -4.47
N LYS A 113 13.23 13.68 -5.39
CA LYS A 113 14.30 12.72 -5.73
C LYS A 113 15.04 12.18 -4.51
N LYS A 114 15.28 13.00 -3.49
CA LYS A 114 15.94 12.60 -2.23
C LYS A 114 15.06 11.72 -1.33
N PHE A 115 13.75 11.74 -1.54
CA PHE A 115 12.75 11.00 -0.76
C PHE A 115 12.39 9.67 -1.42
N LEU A 116 12.59 9.56 -2.73
CA LEU A 116 12.28 8.36 -3.50
C LEU A 116 12.95 7.11 -2.90
N GLU A 117 14.23 7.19 -2.54
CA GLU A 117 14.95 6.08 -1.89
C GLU A 117 14.34 5.71 -0.53
N ALA A 118 13.90 6.71 0.24
CA ALA A 118 13.31 6.52 1.56
C ALA A 118 11.90 5.88 1.51
N LEU A 119 11.20 5.91 0.37
CA LEU A 119 9.90 5.26 0.22
C LEU A 119 9.96 3.73 0.39
N ASN A 120 11.15 3.14 0.36
CA ASN A 120 11.36 1.75 0.77
C ASN A 120 10.95 1.44 2.20
N TYR A 121 10.83 2.45 3.05
CA TYR A 121 10.42 2.33 4.44
C TYR A 121 8.96 2.77 4.69
N ALA A 122 8.28 3.31 3.67
CA ALA A 122 6.87 3.72 3.78
C ALA A 122 5.93 2.55 4.14
N GLU A 123 4.80 2.82 4.78
CA GLU A 123 3.75 1.81 4.89
C GLU A 123 3.09 1.56 3.51
N ASP A 124 2.39 0.43 3.36
CA ASP A 124 1.81 0.03 2.08
C ASP A 124 0.79 1.07 1.55
N ASP A 125 -0.04 1.66 2.42
CA ASP A 125 -0.99 2.71 2.07
C ASP A 125 -0.32 4.06 1.76
N ASP A 126 0.72 4.39 2.51
CA ASP A 126 1.51 5.61 2.34
C ASP A 126 2.32 5.59 1.02
N LEU A 127 2.87 4.43 0.67
CA LEU A 127 3.53 4.19 -0.60
C LEU A 127 2.57 4.41 -1.78
N GLN A 128 1.33 3.92 -1.69
CA GLN A 128 0.35 4.06 -2.77
C GLN A 128 0.04 5.52 -3.06
N VAL A 129 -0.18 6.33 -2.01
CA VAL A 129 -0.44 7.76 -2.17
C VAL A 129 0.75 8.44 -2.83
N CYS A 130 1.97 8.13 -2.41
CA CYS A 130 3.18 8.66 -3.02
C CYS A 130 3.32 8.22 -4.48
N ALA A 131 3.12 6.93 -4.78
CA ALA A 131 3.20 6.36 -6.11
C ALA A 131 2.19 7.00 -7.08
N HIS A 132 0.99 7.32 -6.62
CA HIS A 132 0.00 8.04 -7.43
C HIS A 132 0.37 9.51 -7.71
N ALA A 133 1.20 10.12 -6.88
CA ALA A 133 1.66 11.49 -7.03
C ALA A 133 3.00 11.62 -7.78
N MET A 134 3.72 10.50 -7.97
CA MET A 134 4.95 10.47 -8.75
C MET A 134 4.68 10.89 -10.20
N SER A 135 5.63 11.64 -10.75
CA SER A 135 5.79 11.78 -12.19
C SER A 135 6.22 10.44 -12.81
N LYS A 136 6.09 10.33 -14.13
CA LYS A 136 6.47 9.11 -14.85
C LYS A 136 7.99 8.87 -14.73
N GLU A 137 8.77 9.93 -14.74
CA GLU A 137 10.21 9.92 -14.62
C GLU A 137 10.66 9.43 -13.23
N GLU A 138 9.96 9.84 -12.16
CA GLU A 138 10.22 9.36 -10.80
C GLU A 138 9.82 7.90 -10.62
N GLU A 139 8.68 7.48 -11.19
CA GLU A 139 8.25 6.08 -11.20
C GLU A 139 9.28 5.20 -11.93
N GLU A 140 9.69 5.57 -13.13
CA GLU A 140 10.71 4.84 -13.89
C GLU A 140 12.05 4.80 -13.15
N HIS A 141 12.45 5.91 -12.52
CA HIS A 141 13.64 5.95 -11.68
C HIS A 141 13.56 4.95 -10.52
N MET A 142 12.41 4.87 -9.85
CA MET A 142 12.18 3.90 -8.77
C MET A 142 12.20 2.46 -9.28
N LEU A 143 11.53 2.17 -10.39
CA LEU A 143 11.50 0.83 -10.96
C LEU A 143 12.88 0.33 -11.44
N LEU A 144 13.79 1.23 -11.82
CA LEU A 144 15.12 0.90 -12.32
C LEU A 144 16.18 0.82 -11.22
N ASN A 145 16.15 1.75 -10.27
CA ASN A 145 17.24 1.91 -9.30
C ASN A 145 16.92 1.30 -7.94
N ASN A 146 15.68 0.87 -7.73
CA ASN A 146 15.24 0.33 -6.45
C ASN A 146 14.64 -1.07 -6.63
N TRP A 147 15.45 -2.09 -6.33
CA TRP A 147 15.10 -3.49 -6.53
C TRP A 147 13.89 -3.95 -5.70
N TRP A 148 13.63 -3.30 -4.55
CA TRP A 148 12.52 -3.68 -3.66
C TRP A 148 11.20 -2.97 -3.99
N TYR A 149 11.28 -1.80 -4.64
CA TYR A 149 10.09 -1.00 -4.95
C TYR A 149 9.03 -1.76 -5.79
N PRO A 150 9.36 -2.50 -6.87
CA PRO A 150 8.38 -3.31 -7.61
C PRO A 150 7.63 -4.31 -6.72
N VAL A 151 8.34 -4.95 -5.78
CA VAL A 151 7.76 -5.93 -4.84
C VAL A 151 6.83 -5.25 -3.88
N LYS A 152 7.27 -4.14 -3.29
CA LYS A 152 6.49 -3.37 -2.32
C LYS A 152 5.23 -2.77 -2.95
N LEU A 153 5.35 -2.24 -4.17
CA LEU A 153 4.21 -1.74 -4.93
C LEU A 153 3.18 -2.86 -5.18
N LEU A 154 3.62 -4.03 -5.65
CA LEU A 154 2.74 -5.18 -5.84
C LEU A 154 2.11 -5.65 -4.53
N ARG A 155 2.90 -5.75 -3.46
CA ARG A 155 2.40 -6.10 -2.13
C ARG A 155 1.30 -5.14 -1.68
N SER A 156 1.47 -3.84 -1.87
CA SER A 156 0.46 -2.84 -1.51
C SER A 156 -0.88 -3.09 -2.24
N TYR A 157 -0.87 -3.70 -3.43
CA TYR A 157 -2.08 -4.01 -4.19
C TYR A 157 -2.74 -5.35 -3.82
N LEU A 158 -2.20 -6.12 -2.88
CA LEU A 158 -2.84 -7.36 -2.43
C LEU A 158 -4.14 -7.08 -1.66
N ASP A 159 -4.20 -5.95 -0.97
CA ASP A 159 -5.32 -5.56 -0.14
C ASP A 159 -6.43 -4.83 -0.92
N TRP A 160 -7.65 -4.89 -0.37
CA TRP A 160 -8.78 -4.14 -0.91
C TRP A 160 -8.56 -2.64 -0.71
N PRO A 161 -8.94 -1.76 -1.66
CA PRO A 161 -9.70 -2.02 -2.89
C PRO A 161 -8.85 -2.33 -4.15
N PHE A 162 -7.53 -2.44 -4.03
CA PHE A 162 -6.62 -2.37 -5.18
C PHE A 162 -6.28 -3.70 -5.85
N ARG A 163 -6.90 -4.80 -5.39
CA ARG A 163 -6.65 -6.15 -5.92
C ARG A 163 -6.79 -6.28 -7.43
N SER A 164 -7.72 -5.54 -8.04
CA SER A 164 -7.89 -5.55 -9.50
C SER A 164 -6.67 -5.01 -10.26
N LEU A 165 -5.86 -4.18 -9.60
CA LEU A 165 -4.60 -3.64 -10.11
C LEU A 165 -3.45 -4.63 -9.96
N PHE A 166 -3.45 -5.47 -8.92
CA PHE A 166 -2.36 -6.39 -8.62
C PHE A 166 -1.90 -7.19 -9.84
N ILE A 167 -2.83 -7.89 -10.49
CA ILE A 167 -2.52 -8.74 -11.65
C ILE A 167 -2.01 -7.90 -12.84
N GLN A 168 -2.65 -6.77 -13.11
CA GLN A 168 -2.28 -5.90 -14.23
C GLN A 168 -0.89 -5.30 -14.04
N THR A 169 -0.58 -4.89 -12.81
CA THR A 169 0.74 -4.37 -12.44
C THR A 169 1.78 -5.48 -12.47
N ALA A 170 1.46 -6.69 -11.98
CA ALA A 170 2.38 -7.83 -12.00
C ALA A 170 2.81 -8.19 -13.43
N GLU A 171 1.87 -8.20 -14.37
CA GLU A 171 2.14 -8.45 -15.80
C GLU A 171 3.15 -7.46 -16.40
N LYS A 172 3.11 -6.20 -15.96
CA LYS A 172 4.02 -5.15 -16.42
C LYS A 172 5.39 -5.22 -15.72
N LEU A 173 5.48 -5.88 -14.56
CA LEU A 173 6.68 -5.91 -13.72
C LEU A 173 7.44 -7.24 -13.73
N TRP A 174 7.04 -8.24 -14.53
CA TRP A 174 7.76 -9.52 -14.59
C TRP A 174 9.25 -9.40 -14.90
N ASN A 175 9.63 -8.46 -15.77
CA ASN A 175 11.03 -8.22 -16.14
C ASN A 175 11.80 -7.39 -15.09
N ARG A 176 11.14 -7.00 -14.01
CA ARG A 176 11.69 -6.14 -12.93
C ARG A 176 11.77 -6.85 -11.59
N ILE A 177 11.19 -8.04 -11.46
CA ILE A 177 11.25 -8.85 -10.25
C ILE A 177 12.16 -10.06 -10.47
N ASP A 178 12.90 -10.44 -9.43
CA ASP A 178 13.72 -11.65 -9.44
C ASP A 178 13.00 -12.82 -8.74
N HIS A 179 13.66 -14.00 -8.71
CA HIS A 179 13.06 -15.18 -8.11
C HIS A 179 12.77 -15.00 -6.61
N TYR A 180 13.62 -14.26 -5.89
CA TYR A 180 13.43 -13.98 -4.47
C TYR A 180 12.19 -13.10 -4.23
N SER A 181 12.07 -12.02 -5.00
CA SER A 181 10.92 -11.12 -5.04
C SER A 181 9.62 -11.87 -5.31
N PHE A 182 9.65 -12.78 -6.28
CA PHE A 182 8.50 -13.63 -6.61
C PHE A 182 8.10 -14.54 -5.45
N PHE A 183 9.06 -15.19 -4.78
CA PHE A 183 8.80 -16.00 -3.60
C PHE A 183 8.21 -15.18 -2.45
N HIS A 184 8.70 -13.96 -2.24
CA HIS A 184 8.16 -13.06 -1.23
C HIS A 184 6.70 -12.73 -1.52
N LEU A 185 6.35 -12.39 -2.76
CA LEU A 185 4.96 -12.09 -3.16
C LEU A 185 4.03 -13.30 -2.96
N LEU A 186 4.48 -14.51 -3.30
CA LEU A 186 3.72 -15.73 -3.01
C LEU A 186 3.51 -15.92 -1.51
N GLY A 187 4.56 -15.74 -0.71
CA GLY A 187 4.46 -15.75 0.75
C GLY A 187 3.42 -14.75 1.24
N CYS A 188 3.47 -13.50 0.77
CA CYS A 188 2.48 -12.48 1.14
C CYS A 188 1.06 -12.90 0.82
N ILE A 189 0.81 -13.57 -0.31
CA ILE A 189 -0.51 -14.11 -0.65
C ILE A 189 -0.89 -15.27 0.28
N PHE A 190 0.05 -16.18 0.55
CA PHE A 190 -0.18 -17.36 1.39
C PHE A 190 -0.52 -17.01 2.84
N TRP A 191 0.02 -15.91 3.35
CA TRP A 191 -0.26 -15.39 4.69
C TRP A 191 -1.60 -14.65 4.79
N LYS A 192 -2.30 -14.39 3.69
CA LYS A 192 -3.62 -13.73 3.74
C LYS A 192 -4.67 -14.70 4.29
N PRO A 193 -5.62 -14.20 5.12
CA PRO A 193 -6.67 -15.03 5.68
C PRO A 193 -7.56 -15.59 4.57
N LEU A 194 -7.92 -16.87 4.71
CA LEU A 194 -8.95 -17.54 3.91
C LEU A 194 -10.35 -17.13 4.40
N ASP A 195 -10.66 -15.84 4.32
CA ASP A 195 -11.98 -15.28 4.65
C ASP A 195 -12.89 -15.29 3.40
N GLU A 196 -14.15 -15.66 3.56
CA GLU A 196 -15.20 -15.62 2.53
C GLU A 196 -15.35 -14.23 1.89
N ASN A 197 -15.06 -13.17 2.64
CA ASN A 197 -15.13 -11.80 2.15
C ASN A 197 -14.03 -11.47 1.13
N PHE A 198 -12.94 -12.23 1.13
CA PHE A 198 -11.76 -11.95 0.32
C PHE A 198 -11.31 -13.19 -0.44
N ASN A 199 -11.63 -13.23 -1.74
CA ASN A 199 -11.25 -14.33 -2.66
C ASN A 199 -9.74 -14.35 -2.98
N TYR A 200 -8.88 -14.58 -1.98
CA TYR A 200 -7.42 -14.65 -2.16
C TYR A 200 -7.00 -15.90 -2.94
N TRP A 201 -7.79 -16.97 -2.90
CA TRP A 201 -7.52 -18.17 -3.70
C TRP A 201 -7.70 -17.88 -5.20
N GLU A 202 -8.64 -17.02 -5.57
CA GLU A 202 -8.86 -16.59 -6.95
C GLU A 202 -7.75 -15.65 -7.41
N LEU A 203 -7.28 -14.77 -6.51
CA LEU A 203 -6.10 -13.94 -6.74
C LEU A 203 -4.86 -14.80 -6.98
N PHE A 204 -4.60 -15.77 -6.11
CA PHE A 204 -3.51 -16.72 -6.24
C PHE A 204 -3.61 -17.50 -7.55
N GLU A 205 -4.77 -18.08 -7.88
CA GLU A 205 -4.95 -18.85 -9.11
C GLU A 205 -4.62 -18.01 -10.34
N ASN A 206 -5.13 -16.78 -10.40
CA ASN A 206 -4.88 -15.87 -11.51
C ASN A 206 -3.42 -15.45 -11.60
N PHE A 207 -2.81 -15.07 -10.46
CA PHE A 207 -1.41 -14.68 -10.38
C PHE A 207 -0.51 -15.82 -10.83
N TRP A 208 -0.67 -17.00 -10.21
CA TRP A 208 0.09 -18.19 -10.51
C TRP A 208 -0.05 -18.61 -11.97
N LYS A 209 -1.27 -18.62 -12.54
CA LYS A 209 -1.48 -18.96 -13.95
C LYS A 209 -0.70 -18.04 -14.88
N LYS A 210 -0.70 -16.74 -14.60
CA LYS A 210 -0.04 -15.70 -15.40
C LYS A 210 1.47 -15.57 -15.12
N SER A 211 2.00 -16.18 -14.05
CA SER A 211 3.43 -16.14 -13.76
C SER A 211 4.26 -16.83 -14.85
N PRO A 212 5.40 -16.24 -15.25
CA PRO A 212 6.33 -16.87 -16.18
C PRO A 212 6.85 -18.25 -15.69
N ASN A 213 7.18 -19.14 -16.63
CA ASN A 213 7.51 -20.53 -16.31
C ASN A 213 8.79 -20.69 -15.50
N ASN A 214 9.81 -19.87 -15.76
CA ASN A 214 11.06 -19.88 -15.00
C ASN A 214 10.81 -19.67 -13.49
N PHE A 215 9.89 -18.77 -13.12
CA PHE A 215 9.52 -18.58 -11.72
C PHE A 215 8.85 -19.82 -11.13
N LYS A 216 7.93 -20.44 -11.88
CA LYS A 216 7.21 -21.65 -11.44
C LYS A 216 8.14 -22.83 -11.24
N GLU A 217 9.09 -23.02 -12.15
CA GLU A 217 10.14 -24.04 -12.04
C GLU A 217 10.98 -23.83 -10.80
N LYS A 218 11.41 -22.58 -10.55
CA LYS A 218 12.17 -22.25 -9.34
C LYS A 218 11.41 -22.54 -8.05
N VAL A 219 10.10 -22.30 -8.04
CA VAL A 219 9.27 -22.67 -6.87
C VAL A 219 9.26 -24.18 -6.63
N ARG A 220 9.18 -25.00 -7.69
CA ARG A 220 9.16 -26.46 -7.56
C ARG A 220 10.45 -27.03 -6.96
N GLU A 221 11.57 -26.33 -7.12
CA GLU A 221 12.84 -26.68 -6.47
C GLU A 221 12.83 -26.40 -4.97
N SER A 222 11.89 -25.58 -4.47
CA SER A 222 11.74 -25.25 -3.06
C SER A 222 10.67 -26.13 -2.38
N PRO A 223 11.06 -27.01 -1.43
CA PRO A 223 10.12 -27.92 -0.78
C PRO A 223 9.05 -27.21 0.04
N CYS A 224 9.35 -26.08 0.69
CA CYS A 224 8.37 -25.33 1.48
C CYS A 224 7.31 -24.70 0.57
N MET A 225 7.74 -23.99 -0.47
CA MET A 225 6.84 -23.32 -1.40
C MET A 225 5.98 -24.31 -2.20
N SER A 226 6.54 -25.48 -2.55
CA SER A 226 5.79 -26.54 -3.22
C SER A 226 4.62 -27.04 -2.36
N LYS A 227 4.84 -27.23 -1.05
CA LYS A 227 3.78 -27.63 -0.11
C LYS A 227 2.69 -26.57 0.00
N ASP A 228 3.07 -25.29 0.07
CA ASP A 228 2.11 -24.19 0.14
C ASP A 228 1.24 -24.13 -1.12
N ILE A 229 1.85 -24.29 -2.31
CA ILE A 229 1.12 -24.36 -3.57
C ILE A 229 0.13 -25.52 -3.59
N GLU A 230 0.53 -26.71 -3.15
CA GLU A 230 -0.37 -27.86 -3.06
C GLU A 230 -1.55 -27.60 -2.12
N PHE A 231 -1.30 -26.94 -0.98
CA PHE A 231 -2.35 -26.52 -0.06
C PHE A 231 -3.34 -25.57 -0.76
N TRP A 232 -2.85 -24.53 -1.43
CA TRP A 232 -3.72 -23.59 -2.14
C TRP A 232 -4.49 -24.24 -3.30
N TYR A 233 -3.93 -25.23 -3.99
CA TYR A 233 -4.68 -26.01 -4.97
C TYR A 233 -5.82 -26.82 -4.36
N LYS A 234 -5.65 -27.36 -3.14
CA LYS A 234 -6.73 -28.04 -2.42
C LYS A 234 -7.85 -27.05 -2.08
N VAL A 235 -7.50 -25.86 -1.59
CA VAL A 235 -8.45 -24.76 -1.30
C VAL A 235 -9.22 -24.36 -2.57
N ILE A 236 -8.54 -24.14 -3.69
CA ILE A 236 -9.20 -23.80 -4.96
C ILE A 236 -10.22 -24.87 -5.36
N ARG A 237 -9.87 -26.15 -5.22
CA ARG A 237 -10.74 -27.26 -5.59
C ARG A 237 -11.99 -27.33 -4.70
N SER A 238 -11.85 -27.15 -3.39
CA SER A 238 -12.99 -27.15 -2.46
C SER A 238 -13.92 -25.97 -2.75
N GLU A 239 -13.37 -24.77 -2.95
CA GLU A 239 -14.13 -23.55 -3.22
C GLU A 239 -14.92 -23.62 -4.53
N LYS A 240 -14.30 -24.12 -5.60
CA LYS A 240 -14.99 -24.33 -6.88
C LYS A 240 -16.15 -25.31 -6.72
N THR A 241 -15.94 -26.43 -6.01
CA THR A 241 -16.98 -27.44 -5.77
C THR A 241 -18.15 -26.83 -5.00
N ALA A 242 -17.89 -26.09 -3.91
CA ALA A 242 -18.90 -25.41 -3.13
C ALA A 242 -19.69 -24.37 -3.96
N ARG A 243 -19.02 -23.60 -4.83
CA ARG A 243 -19.69 -22.66 -5.76
C ARG A 243 -20.60 -23.39 -6.75
N PHE A 244 -20.17 -24.50 -7.34
CA PHE A 244 -20.99 -25.31 -8.27
C PHE A 244 -22.23 -25.86 -7.59
N GLU A 245 -22.12 -26.38 -6.36
CA GLU A 245 -23.26 -26.89 -5.60
C GLU A 245 -24.26 -25.79 -5.23
N LYS A 246 -23.78 -24.62 -4.79
CA LYS A 246 -24.62 -23.44 -4.53
C LYS A 246 -25.38 -23.00 -5.79
N GLN A 247 -24.74 -23.01 -6.96
CA GLN A 247 -25.38 -22.67 -8.22
C GLN A 247 -26.43 -23.70 -8.66
N ARG A 248 -26.15 -25.00 -8.47
CA ARG A 248 -27.11 -26.08 -8.77
C ARG A 248 -28.37 -25.98 -7.90
N LYS A 249 -28.22 -25.71 -6.60
CA LYS A 249 -29.34 -25.49 -5.69
C LYS A 249 -30.19 -24.28 -6.09
N LYS A 250 -29.56 -23.17 -6.51
CA LYS A 250 -30.27 -21.97 -6.99
C LYS A 250 -31.03 -22.15 -8.30
N ARG A 251 -30.65 -23.11 -9.16
CA ARG A 251 -31.34 -23.40 -10.42
C ARG A 251 -32.52 -24.37 -10.28
N ASN A 252 -32.59 -25.06 -9.15
CA ASN A 252 -33.63 -26.05 -8.84
C ASN A 252 -34.69 -25.52 -7.87
N CYS A 253 -34.62 -24.23 -7.50
CA CYS A 253 -35.65 -23.46 -6.81
C CYS A 253 -36.21 -22.43 -7.78
#